data_AF-A0A8J6MJG2-F1
#
_entry.id   AF-A0A8J6MJG2-F1
#
_cell.length_a   1.000
_cell.length_b   1.000
_cell.length_c   1.000
_cell.angle_alpha   90.00
_cell.angle_beta   90.00
_cell.angle_gamma   90.00
#
_symmetry.space_group_name_H-M   'P 1'
#
loop_
_entity.id
_entity.type
_entity.pdbx_description
1 polymer ?
#
loop_
_entity_poly.entity_id
_entity_poly.type
_entity_poly.pdbx_seq_one_letter_code
_entity_poly.pdbx_strand_id
1 'polypeptide(L)'
;MTETKDTFGVGFRPQHYGWVTTHNPPEVDVFEIVSENFMGVGGRPKYFLEKLRENYPILMHGVGLSIGSQGPFDPLYLKQLKDLIQWVEPQMVSDHLSWGQLARRNSHDLLPIAYTHESMNELVGKLAYLQEFLGRRFFLENPSAYVAFEDGDYDEAGFFAELLKRSGAGILLDVNNLYVNLKNLGQNPEDFLRALRPQDVGYFHLAGHSNQGDVLVDTHDRPVPKEVWELFGKAKALFPDRPAIVEWDGNIPDFPVLLAECEKARAYRPNPNVGSVTAETIELTGVSRSNAINYSQFFEQIVRPFGIEENGTRNLKGDRPTPATTGLKVYNHAYFLRLEEVLLDYYPALAFITEEEGFRYLVAAYLEVCPPMGSSLKAAGAGLPDFLKNLLSEVDYDFGVPLLVLGDLAALEWARVEAYTADINAAKLTPELIKAFSPAMWETVQFKLMPTVKRIACSFDVLPVLHAIDNEDMPSPPVESASNYIVYRNDSFALLEQALDERESRLLAAFEGGATLIDACDLLNEQVGFYDSNQITYIAGRLVEWSERGLIMR
;
A
#
# COMPACT_ATOMS: atom_id res chain seq x y z
N MET A 1 -25.92 -3.42 34.71
CA MET A 1 -24.59 -3.90 34.28
C MET A 1 -24.84 -4.60 32.95
N THR A 2 -24.58 -3.92 31.84
CA THR A 2 -24.53 -4.56 30.53
C THR A 2 -23.28 -5.41 30.52
N GLU A 3 -23.41 -6.73 30.39
CA GLU A 3 -22.27 -7.60 30.08
C GLU A 3 -21.56 -7.01 28.87
N THR A 4 -20.32 -6.56 29.04
CA THR A 4 -19.46 -6.18 27.94
C THR A 4 -19.15 -7.45 27.16
N LYS A 5 -19.74 -7.57 25.96
CA LYS A 5 -19.46 -8.68 25.05
C LYS A 5 -18.04 -8.47 24.52
N ASP A 6 -17.15 -9.43 24.78
CA ASP A 6 -15.84 -9.46 24.14
C ASP A 6 -16.00 -9.32 22.61
N THR A 7 -15.25 -8.40 22.02
CA THR A 7 -15.30 -8.10 20.58
C THR A 7 -14.09 -8.71 19.90
N PHE A 8 -14.31 -9.52 18.86
CA PHE A 8 -13.21 -10.11 18.07
C PHE A 8 -13.40 -9.80 16.60
N GLY A 9 -12.28 -9.49 15.96
CA GLY A 9 -12.26 -9.06 14.57
C GLY A 9 -11.11 -9.63 13.78
N VAL A 10 -11.12 -9.31 12.49
CA VAL A 10 -10.07 -9.67 11.55
C VAL A 10 -9.79 -8.50 10.61
N GLY A 11 -8.59 -8.47 10.03
CA GLY A 11 -8.26 -7.55 8.96
C GLY A 11 -9.10 -7.81 7.70
N PHE A 12 -9.59 -6.75 7.07
CA PHE A 12 -10.30 -6.80 5.79
C PHE A 12 -9.33 -6.53 4.64
N ARG A 13 -8.87 -7.59 3.99
CA ARG A 13 -7.90 -7.53 2.88
C ARG A 13 -8.57 -7.79 1.51
N PRO A 14 -8.01 -7.28 0.39
CA PRO A 14 -8.61 -7.40 -0.94
C PRO A 14 -9.03 -8.82 -1.35
N GLN A 15 -8.25 -9.83 -0.95
CA GLN A 15 -8.49 -11.25 -1.19
C GLN A 15 -9.83 -11.73 -0.59
N HIS A 16 -10.29 -11.09 0.49
CA HIS A 16 -11.51 -11.46 1.20
C HIS A 16 -12.74 -10.65 0.81
N TYR A 17 -12.59 -9.59 0.01
CA TYR A 17 -13.67 -8.66 -0.34
C TYR A 17 -14.92 -9.37 -0.85
N GLY A 18 -14.76 -10.24 -1.85
CA GLY A 18 -15.87 -10.98 -2.44
C GLY A 18 -16.52 -11.96 -1.47
N TRP A 19 -15.71 -12.71 -0.71
CA TRP A 19 -16.23 -13.71 0.23
C TRP A 19 -17.00 -13.04 1.36
N VAL A 20 -16.43 -12.03 2.02
CA VAL A 20 -17.02 -11.36 3.19
C VAL A 20 -18.34 -10.69 2.83
N THR A 21 -18.39 -9.95 1.72
CA THR A 21 -19.60 -9.24 1.31
C THR A 21 -20.70 -10.15 0.77
N THR A 22 -20.33 -11.34 0.30
CA THR A 22 -21.30 -12.37 -0.12
C THR A 22 -21.89 -13.11 1.08
N HIS A 23 -21.05 -13.49 2.05
CA HIS A 23 -21.45 -14.37 3.15
C HIS A 23 -21.93 -13.63 4.40
N ASN A 24 -21.46 -12.40 4.62
CA ASN A 24 -21.69 -11.62 5.85
C ASN A 24 -21.50 -12.50 7.11
N PRO A 25 -20.26 -12.96 7.38
CA PRO A 25 -19.97 -13.86 8.51
C PRO A 25 -20.42 -13.25 9.86
N PRO A 26 -21.42 -13.80 10.54
CA PRO A 26 -21.90 -13.27 11.82
C PRO A 26 -20.93 -13.49 12.99
N GLU A 27 -19.92 -14.35 12.80
CA GLU A 27 -18.89 -14.67 13.79
C GLU A 27 -17.84 -13.56 13.95
N VAL A 28 -17.76 -12.61 13.00
CA VAL A 28 -16.86 -11.45 13.09
C VAL A 28 -17.62 -10.27 13.70
N ASP A 29 -17.17 -9.77 14.85
CA ASP A 29 -17.84 -8.65 15.55
C ASP A 29 -17.42 -7.28 14.97
N VAL A 30 -16.23 -7.18 14.39
CA VAL A 30 -15.64 -5.94 13.85
C VAL A 30 -14.61 -6.26 12.77
N PHE A 31 -14.49 -5.41 11.76
CA PHE A 31 -13.40 -5.48 10.78
C PHE A 31 -12.43 -4.32 10.94
N GLU A 32 -11.16 -4.59 10.69
CA GLU A 32 -10.15 -3.54 10.57
C GLU A 32 -9.75 -3.33 9.10
N ILE A 33 -9.68 -2.07 8.68
CA ILE A 33 -9.18 -1.68 7.37
C ILE A 33 -7.84 -0.97 7.48
N VAL A 34 -6.97 -1.18 6.48
CA VAL A 34 -5.78 -0.34 6.29
C VAL A 34 -6.22 0.96 5.62
N SER A 35 -6.04 2.08 6.32
CA SER A 35 -6.61 3.38 5.94
C SER A 35 -6.17 3.82 4.54
N GLU A 36 -4.89 3.66 4.22
CA GLU A 36 -4.28 4.04 2.94
C GLU A 36 -4.93 3.34 1.74
N ASN A 37 -5.43 2.12 1.92
CA ASN A 37 -6.12 1.37 0.85
C ASN A 37 -7.46 2.01 0.45
N PHE A 38 -7.97 2.93 1.25
CA PHE A 38 -9.25 3.61 1.04
C PHE A 38 -9.14 5.14 0.97
N MET A 39 -7.94 5.72 1.13
CA MET A 39 -7.72 7.16 1.02
C MET A 39 -7.71 7.63 -0.43
N GLY A 40 -8.62 8.55 -0.77
CA GLY A 40 -8.65 9.17 -2.10
C GLY A 40 -8.98 8.21 -3.26
N VAL A 41 -9.42 6.98 -2.96
CA VAL A 41 -9.77 5.98 -3.97
C VAL A 41 -11.28 5.92 -4.22
N GLY A 42 -11.64 5.66 -5.47
CA GLY A 42 -13.00 5.30 -5.87
C GLY A 42 -13.09 3.80 -6.14
N GLY A 43 -13.94 3.41 -7.08
CA GLY A 43 -13.82 2.10 -7.71
C GLY A 43 -14.24 0.91 -6.82
N ARG A 44 -13.56 -0.22 -7.05
CA ARG A 44 -13.79 -1.49 -6.36
C ARG A 44 -13.55 -1.41 -4.84
N PRO A 45 -12.45 -0.82 -4.32
CA PRO A 45 -12.26 -0.67 -2.87
C PRO A 45 -13.41 0.09 -2.21
N LYS A 46 -13.85 1.20 -2.81
CA LYS A 46 -15.00 1.96 -2.31
C LYS A 46 -16.27 1.11 -2.24
N TYR A 47 -16.60 0.40 -3.31
CA TYR A 47 -17.78 -0.47 -3.36
C TYR A 47 -17.79 -1.51 -2.23
N PHE A 48 -16.66 -2.22 -2.03
CA PHE A 48 -16.58 -3.25 -1.00
C PHE A 48 -16.57 -2.67 0.42
N LEU A 49 -15.98 -1.49 0.62
CA LEU A 49 -16.06 -0.79 1.91
C LEU A 49 -17.49 -0.35 2.23
N GLU A 50 -18.25 0.16 1.25
CA GLU A 50 -19.68 0.48 1.44
C GLU A 50 -20.45 -0.78 1.88
N LYS A 51 -20.21 -1.92 1.21
CA LYS A 51 -20.83 -3.20 1.58
C LYS A 51 -20.44 -3.73 2.95
N LEU A 52 -19.18 -3.57 3.34
CA LEU A 52 -18.73 -3.96 4.67
C LEU A 52 -19.42 -3.13 5.76
N ARG A 53 -19.49 -1.82 5.56
CA ARG A 53 -20.08 -0.86 6.50
C ARG A 53 -21.58 -1.00 6.70
N GLU A 54 -22.30 -1.55 5.71
CA GLU A 54 -23.72 -1.88 5.85
C GLU A 54 -23.97 -2.87 7.00
N ASN A 55 -22.99 -3.73 7.31
CA ASN A 55 -23.18 -4.87 8.20
C ASN A 55 -22.26 -4.89 9.44
N TYR A 56 -21.12 -4.18 9.41
CA TYR A 56 -20.09 -4.29 10.45
C TYR A 56 -19.58 -2.94 10.95
N PRO A 57 -19.27 -2.83 12.26
CA PRO A 57 -18.39 -1.78 12.77
C PRO A 57 -17.00 -1.89 12.15
N ILE A 58 -16.31 -0.75 12.04
CA ILE A 58 -14.98 -0.67 11.44
C ILE A 58 -13.98 -0.02 12.40
N LEU A 59 -12.79 -0.61 12.47
CA LEU A 59 -11.56 0.02 12.94
C LEU A 59 -10.73 0.45 11.74
N MET A 60 -10.05 1.57 11.88
CA MET A 60 -9.09 2.04 10.90
C MET A 60 -7.70 1.98 11.51
N HIS A 61 -6.78 1.34 10.79
CA HIS A 61 -5.38 1.29 11.13
C HIS A 61 -4.56 1.84 9.97
N GLY A 62 -3.60 2.71 10.25
CA GLY A 62 -2.75 3.36 9.26
C GLY A 62 -1.33 2.80 9.28
N VAL A 63 -0.70 2.82 8.10
CA VAL A 63 0.71 2.42 7.92
C VAL A 63 1.58 3.55 7.37
N GLY A 64 1.01 4.74 7.20
CA GLY A 64 1.61 5.83 6.42
C GLY A 64 1.75 7.17 7.15
N LEU A 65 1.15 7.36 8.34
CA LEU A 65 1.15 8.65 9.04
C LEU A 65 2.57 9.11 9.42
N SER A 66 3.42 8.15 9.82
CA SER A 66 4.83 8.41 10.10
C SER A 66 5.05 9.52 11.14
N ILE A 67 4.30 9.48 12.25
CA ILE A 67 4.25 10.57 13.24
C ILE A 67 5.61 10.92 13.86
N GLY A 68 6.53 9.95 13.93
CA GLY A 68 7.90 10.14 14.41
C GLY A 68 8.82 10.91 13.46
N SER A 69 8.42 11.15 12.21
CA SER A 69 9.24 11.88 11.23
C SER A 69 9.32 13.36 11.52
N GLN A 70 10.51 13.96 11.47
CA GLN A 70 10.68 15.40 11.71
C GLN A 70 9.87 16.28 10.74
N GLY A 71 9.31 17.36 11.27
CA GLY A 71 8.56 18.36 10.50
C GLY A 71 7.04 18.20 10.60
N PRO A 72 6.27 19.03 9.86
CA PRO A 72 4.81 18.96 9.85
C PRO A 72 4.31 17.74 9.07
N PHE A 73 3.10 17.30 9.39
CA PHE A 73 2.39 16.28 8.59
C PHE A 73 2.15 16.76 7.16
N ASP A 74 2.06 15.82 6.21
CA ASP A 74 1.59 16.10 4.85
C ASP A 74 0.12 16.57 4.90
N PRO A 75 -0.20 17.81 4.47
CA PRO A 75 -1.56 18.32 4.48
C PRO A 75 -2.53 17.53 3.61
N LEU A 76 -2.07 16.94 2.51
CA LEU A 76 -2.91 16.14 1.62
C LEU A 76 -3.28 14.82 2.29
N TYR A 77 -2.29 14.12 2.86
CA TYR A 77 -2.52 12.88 3.62
C TYR A 77 -3.51 13.11 4.77
N LEU A 78 -3.30 14.15 5.59
CA LEU A 78 -4.21 14.44 6.70
C LEU A 78 -5.64 14.75 6.22
N LYS A 79 -5.77 15.51 5.12
CA LYS A 79 -7.08 15.77 4.53
C LYS A 79 -7.76 14.47 4.09
N GLN A 80 -7.05 13.60 3.38
CA GLN A 80 -7.59 12.31 2.91
C GLN A 80 -7.97 11.38 4.07
N LEU A 81 -7.15 11.29 5.11
CA LEU A 81 -7.47 10.55 6.32
C LEU A 81 -8.73 11.10 7.00
N LYS A 82 -8.86 12.43 7.12
CA LYS A 82 -10.04 13.07 7.70
C LYS A 82 -11.30 12.82 6.88
N ASP A 83 -11.21 12.94 5.56
CA ASP A 83 -12.32 12.66 4.64
C ASP A 83 -12.76 11.19 4.77
N LEU A 84 -11.80 10.26 4.84
CA LEU A 84 -12.07 8.83 5.04
C LEU A 84 -12.73 8.57 6.41
N ILE A 85 -12.25 9.18 7.49
CA ILE A 85 -12.85 9.05 8.84
C ILE A 85 -14.28 9.57 8.85
N GLN A 86 -14.54 10.73 8.23
CA GLN A 86 -15.88 11.30 8.14
C GLN A 86 -16.81 10.43 7.33
N TRP A 87 -16.29 9.81 6.26
CA TRP A 87 -17.07 8.89 5.47
C TRP A 87 -17.34 7.61 6.24
N VAL A 88 -16.31 6.92 6.76
CA VAL A 88 -16.33 5.59 7.38
C VAL A 88 -16.99 5.55 8.76
N GLU A 89 -16.87 6.63 9.52
CA GLU A 89 -17.29 6.73 10.92
C GLU A 89 -16.72 5.58 11.79
N PRO A 90 -15.38 5.37 11.80
CA PRO A 90 -14.76 4.25 12.49
C PRO A 90 -14.86 4.39 14.01
N GLN A 91 -14.89 3.25 14.71
CA GLN A 91 -14.87 3.22 16.18
C GLN A 91 -13.53 3.70 16.73
N MET A 92 -12.42 3.30 16.12
CA MET A 92 -11.06 3.74 16.47
C MET A 92 -10.24 3.98 15.21
N VAL A 93 -9.24 4.85 15.35
CA VAL A 93 -8.27 5.18 14.30
C VAL A 93 -6.90 5.13 14.94
N SER A 94 -6.03 4.31 14.40
CA SER A 94 -4.68 4.07 14.88
C SER A 94 -3.64 4.18 13.78
N ASP A 95 -2.38 4.35 14.15
CA ASP A 95 -1.20 4.19 13.28
C ASP A 95 0.02 3.93 14.20
N HIS A 96 1.15 3.60 13.62
CA HIS A 96 2.37 3.21 14.31
C HIS A 96 3.09 4.39 14.96
N LEU A 97 3.69 4.14 16.12
CA LEU A 97 4.73 5.03 16.66
C LEU A 97 6.05 4.76 15.94
N SER A 98 6.13 5.17 14.68
CA SER A 98 7.30 5.01 13.84
C SER A 98 7.58 6.28 13.05
N TRP A 99 8.72 6.28 12.39
CA TRP A 99 9.01 7.23 11.33
C TRP A 99 9.35 6.46 10.06
N GLY A 100 9.03 7.04 8.92
CA GLY A 100 9.31 6.48 7.61
C GLY A 100 9.48 7.57 6.55
N GLN A 101 9.45 8.84 6.92
CA GLN A 101 9.64 9.98 6.03
C GLN A 101 10.81 10.86 6.50
N LEU A 102 11.62 11.33 5.55
CA LEU A 102 12.58 12.42 5.76
C LEU A 102 12.59 13.33 4.54
N ALA A 103 12.18 14.59 4.74
CA ALA A 103 12.06 15.59 3.68
C ALA A 103 11.20 15.09 2.51
N ARG A 104 11.80 14.63 1.40
CA ARG A 104 11.09 14.08 0.22
C ARG A 104 11.27 12.57 0.02
N ARG A 105 11.94 11.89 0.95
CA ARG A 105 12.23 10.44 0.91
C ARG A 105 11.29 9.69 1.84
N ASN A 106 10.92 8.46 1.45
CA ASN A 106 10.12 7.55 2.27
C ASN A 106 10.80 6.18 2.33
N SER A 107 10.93 5.59 3.51
CA SER A 107 11.49 4.25 3.71
C SER A 107 10.47 3.14 3.49
N HIS A 108 9.20 3.47 3.31
CA HIS A 108 8.06 2.56 3.21
C HIS A 108 8.03 1.48 4.31
N ASP A 109 8.70 1.74 5.43
CA ASP A 109 8.91 0.82 6.54
C ASP A 109 8.87 1.62 7.85
N LEU A 110 8.59 0.92 8.95
CA LEU A 110 8.28 1.49 10.25
C LEU A 110 9.57 1.62 11.08
N LEU A 111 10.37 2.63 10.79
CA LEU A 111 11.64 2.82 11.47
C LEU A 111 11.43 3.24 12.94
N PRO A 112 12.26 2.74 13.88
CA PRO A 112 12.09 3.00 15.29
C PRO A 112 12.56 4.42 15.64
N ILE A 113 11.91 5.04 16.61
CA ILE A 113 12.31 6.36 17.13
C ILE A 113 13.27 6.23 18.32
N ALA A 114 14.02 7.30 18.60
CA ALA A 114 14.76 7.41 19.86
C ALA A 114 13.84 7.86 21.00
N TYR A 115 13.88 7.16 22.13
CA TYR A 115 13.07 7.46 23.31
C TYR A 115 13.71 8.54 24.20
N THR A 116 13.75 9.78 23.69
CA THR A 116 14.35 10.95 24.36
C THR A 116 13.29 11.95 24.83
N HIS A 117 13.69 12.89 25.69
CA HIS A 117 12.87 14.05 26.07
C HIS A 117 12.47 14.92 24.87
N GLU A 118 13.32 15.02 23.86
CA GLU A 118 13.05 15.75 22.62
C GLU A 118 11.93 15.09 21.83
N SER A 119 12.07 13.78 21.51
CA SER A 119 11.05 12.99 20.81
C SER A 119 9.71 13.05 21.55
N MET A 120 9.73 12.91 22.89
CA MET A 120 8.54 13.00 23.73
C MET A 120 7.80 14.33 23.55
N ASN A 121 8.52 15.46 23.60
CA ASN A 121 7.91 16.78 23.48
C ASN A 121 7.34 17.02 22.07
N GLU A 122 8.05 16.59 21.03
CA GLU A 122 7.57 16.70 19.65
C GLU A 122 6.31 15.86 19.42
N LEU A 123 6.31 14.60 19.85
CA LEU A 123 5.19 13.69 19.68
C LEU A 123 3.95 14.14 20.46
N VAL A 124 4.10 14.66 21.69
CA VAL A 124 2.98 15.22 22.45
C VAL A 124 2.34 16.38 21.67
N GLY A 125 3.15 17.27 21.08
CA GLY A 125 2.66 18.36 20.25
C GLY A 125 1.94 17.88 18.98
N LYS A 126 2.53 16.91 18.27
CA LYS A 126 1.94 16.32 17.07
C LYS A 126 0.64 15.58 17.33
N LEU A 127 0.55 14.79 18.39
CA LEU A 127 -0.68 14.10 18.79
C LEU A 127 -1.77 15.09 19.18
N ALA A 128 -1.42 16.18 19.88
CA ALA A 128 -2.38 17.22 20.19
C ALA A 128 -2.97 17.85 18.90
N TYR A 129 -2.10 18.24 17.96
CA TYR A 129 -2.52 18.77 16.66
C TYR A 129 -3.36 17.77 15.85
N LEU A 130 -2.92 16.51 15.76
CA LEU A 130 -3.60 15.47 15.00
C LEU A 130 -4.99 15.19 15.55
N GLN A 131 -5.13 15.03 16.87
CA GLN A 131 -6.43 14.77 17.51
C GLN A 131 -7.37 15.96 17.38
N GLU A 132 -6.86 17.20 17.48
CA GLU A 132 -7.65 18.40 17.21
C GLU A 132 -8.12 18.45 15.75
N PHE A 133 -7.22 18.19 14.80
CA PHE A 133 -7.52 18.21 13.38
C PHE A 133 -8.54 17.15 12.98
N LEU A 134 -8.39 15.92 13.49
CA LEU A 134 -9.30 14.80 13.22
C LEU A 134 -10.60 14.87 14.05
N GLY A 135 -10.60 15.62 15.15
CA GLY A 135 -11.76 15.76 16.03
C GLY A 135 -12.05 14.51 16.87
N ARG A 136 -11.06 13.64 17.10
CA ARG A 136 -11.23 12.38 17.85
C ARG A 136 -9.95 11.92 18.53
N ARG A 137 -10.08 11.02 19.51
CA ARG A 137 -8.92 10.34 20.13
C ARG A 137 -8.22 9.47 19.07
N PHE A 138 -6.90 9.59 19.03
CA PHE A 138 -6.04 8.80 18.16
C PHE A 138 -5.33 7.72 18.98
N PHE A 139 -5.02 6.59 18.35
CA PHE A 139 -4.34 5.46 19.00
C PHE A 139 -2.99 5.23 18.34
N LEU A 140 -1.95 5.00 19.13
CA LEU A 140 -0.64 4.63 18.64
C LEU A 140 -0.40 3.14 18.79
N GLU A 141 0.25 2.52 17.83
CA GLU A 141 0.72 1.15 17.96
C GLU A 141 2.19 1.08 18.41
N ASN A 142 2.51 0.07 19.23
CA ASN A 142 3.88 -0.32 19.53
C ASN A 142 4.49 -1.12 18.35
N PRO A 143 5.51 -0.58 17.65
CA PRO A 143 6.07 -1.26 16.49
C PRO A 143 6.97 -2.44 16.91
N SER A 144 7.13 -3.40 16.01
CA SER A 144 8.29 -4.28 16.03
C SER A 144 9.56 -3.46 15.73
N ALA A 145 10.65 -3.75 16.45
CA ALA A 145 11.90 -3.03 16.30
C ALA A 145 13.09 -3.99 16.22
N TYR A 146 13.91 -3.79 15.19
CA TYR A 146 15.14 -4.56 14.96
C TYR A 146 16.41 -3.81 15.40
N VAL A 147 16.29 -2.51 15.65
CA VAL A 147 17.34 -1.65 16.21
C VAL A 147 16.76 -0.76 17.30
N ALA A 148 17.63 -0.17 18.13
CA ALA A 148 17.27 0.61 19.31
C ALA A 148 18.45 1.51 19.64
N PHE A 149 18.14 2.71 20.12
CA PHE A 149 19.15 3.75 20.35
C PHE A 149 19.82 3.59 21.73
N GLU A 150 21.09 3.95 21.85
CA GLU A 150 21.84 3.98 23.13
C GLU A 150 21.36 5.12 24.03
N ASP A 151 21.14 6.29 23.43
CA ASP A 151 20.81 7.54 24.11
C ASP A 151 19.29 7.64 24.41
N GLY A 152 18.75 6.73 25.22
CA GLY A 152 17.35 6.75 25.64
C GLY A 152 17.19 7.37 27.04
N ASP A 153 16.44 8.47 27.15
CA ASP A 153 15.99 9.02 28.43
C ASP A 153 14.91 8.16 29.11
N TYR A 154 14.26 7.30 28.31
CA TYR A 154 13.20 6.39 28.73
C TYR A 154 13.50 4.97 28.22
N ASP A 155 13.04 3.96 28.96
CA ASP A 155 12.74 2.66 28.36
C ASP A 155 11.43 2.75 27.56
N GLU A 156 11.15 1.74 26.74
CA GLU A 156 9.97 1.72 25.88
C GLU A 156 8.66 1.81 26.67
N ALA A 157 8.56 1.06 27.77
CA ALA A 157 7.39 1.04 28.64
C ALA A 157 7.12 2.43 29.26
N GLY A 158 8.15 3.06 29.81
CA GLY A 158 8.08 4.40 30.39
C GLY A 158 7.79 5.48 29.36
N PHE A 159 8.35 5.35 28.15
CA PHE A 159 8.08 6.27 27.05
C PHE A 159 6.61 6.25 26.65
N PHE A 160 6.04 5.06 26.38
CA PHE A 160 4.62 4.95 26.02
C PHE A 160 3.71 5.40 27.17
N ALA A 161 3.98 4.99 28.41
CA ALA A 161 3.16 5.37 29.56
C ALA A 161 3.08 6.91 29.74
N GLU A 162 4.22 7.61 29.63
CA GLU A 162 4.23 9.06 29.76
C GLU A 162 3.68 9.78 28.51
N LEU A 163 3.93 9.25 27.31
CA LEU A 163 3.41 9.81 26.06
C LEU A 163 1.87 9.78 26.03
N LEU A 164 1.26 8.64 26.35
CA LEU A 164 -0.20 8.47 26.39
C LEU A 164 -0.83 9.37 27.45
N LYS A 165 -0.18 9.48 28.62
CA LYS A 165 -0.64 10.35 29.71
C LYS A 165 -0.59 11.83 29.35
N ARG A 166 0.47 12.30 28.66
CA ARG A 166 0.63 13.72 28.29
C ARG A 166 -0.19 14.14 27.07
N SER A 167 -0.38 13.23 26.11
CA SER A 167 -1.07 13.52 24.84
C SER A 167 -2.58 13.23 24.87
N GLY A 168 -3.04 12.36 25.78
CA GLY A 168 -4.40 11.85 25.78
C GLY A 168 -4.69 10.81 24.68
N ALA A 169 -3.69 10.44 23.87
CA ALA A 169 -3.81 9.36 22.90
C ALA A 169 -4.05 8.02 23.60
N GLY A 170 -4.56 7.04 22.85
CA GLY A 170 -4.65 5.64 23.29
C GLY A 170 -3.56 4.79 22.65
N ILE A 171 -3.56 3.50 22.96
CA ILE A 171 -2.66 2.50 22.37
C ILE A 171 -3.45 1.38 21.70
N LEU A 172 -3.11 1.06 20.46
CA LEU A 172 -3.33 -0.25 19.87
C LEU A 172 -2.17 -1.11 20.35
N LEU A 173 -2.46 -2.16 21.12
CA LEU A 173 -1.42 -2.99 21.70
C LEU A 173 -1.19 -4.22 20.82
N ASP A 174 -0.15 -4.18 19.99
CA ASP A 174 0.25 -5.35 19.24
C ASP A 174 1.05 -6.30 20.14
N VAL A 175 0.46 -7.47 20.40
CA VAL A 175 1.02 -8.50 21.28
C VAL A 175 2.17 -9.24 20.61
N ASN A 176 2.10 -9.40 19.28
CA ASN A 176 3.14 -10.03 18.49
C ASN A 176 4.42 -9.16 18.50
N ASN A 177 4.29 -7.85 18.32
CA ASN A 177 5.38 -6.88 18.37
C ASN A 177 6.08 -6.85 19.71
N LEU A 178 5.34 -6.95 20.82
CA LEU A 178 5.96 -7.10 22.15
C LEU A 178 6.82 -8.37 22.23
N TYR A 179 6.35 -9.49 21.67
CA TYR A 179 7.11 -10.74 21.68
C TYR A 179 8.33 -10.69 20.73
N VAL A 180 8.19 -10.08 19.55
CA VAL A 180 9.31 -9.82 18.63
C VAL A 180 10.37 -8.95 19.31
N ASN A 181 9.96 -7.88 19.99
CA ASN A 181 10.86 -6.98 20.72
C ASN A 181 11.54 -7.67 21.91
N LEU A 182 10.85 -8.57 22.62
CA LEU A 182 11.49 -9.43 23.62
C LEU A 182 12.62 -10.26 23.01
N LYS A 183 12.36 -10.91 21.88
CA LYS A 183 13.33 -11.83 21.26
C LYS A 183 14.48 -11.10 20.58
N ASN A 184 14.24 -9.94 19.99
CA ASN A 184 15.26 -9.19 19.26
C ASN A 184 16.04 -8.24 20.18
N LEU A 185 15.35 -7.55 21.08
CA LEU A 185 15.88 -6.44 21.88
C LEU A 185 16.02 -6.77 23.37
N GLY A 186 15.44 -7.89 23.84
CA GLY A 186 15.44 -8.26 25.26
C GLY A 186 14.45 -7.45 26.10
N GLN A 187 13.52 -6.73 25.47
CA GLN A 187 12.53 -5.89 26.16
C GLN A 187 11.43 -6.77 26.76
N ASN A 188 11.21 -6.66 28.07
CA ASN A 188 10.25 -7.50 28.77
C ASN A 188 8.80 -7.02 28.50
N PRO A 189 7.94 -7.84 27.85
CA PRO A 189 6.56 -7.47 27.57
C PRO A 189 5.74 -7.20 28.82
N GLU A 190 6.02 -7.89 29.94
CA GLU A 190 5.24 -7.69 31.17
C GLU A 190 5.48 -6.31 31.79
N ASP A 191 6.70 -5.77 31.66
CA ASP A 191 7.00 -4.42 32.15
C ASP A 191 6.24 -3.38 31.32
N PHE A 192 6.18 -3.58 29.99
CA PHE A 192 5.36 -2.77 29.10
C PHE A 192 3.87 -2.82 29.47
N LEU A 193 3.30 -4.03 29.62
CA LEU A 193 1.91 -4.23 29.99
C LEU A 193 1.55 -3.55 31.33
N ARG A 194 2.43 -3.64 32.34
CA ARG A 194 2.19 -3.06 33.67
C ARG A 194 2.33 -1.54 33.72
N ALA A 195 3.08 -0.95 32.79
CA ALA A 195 3.22 0.50 32.69
C ALA A 195 1.98 1.20 32.13
N LEU A 196 1.16 0.47 31.35
CA LEU A 196 -0.04 1.01 30.71
C LEU A 196 -1.21 1.13 31.69
N ARG A 197 -1.99 2.21 31.53
CA ARG A 197 -3.25 2.38 32.26
C ARG A 197 -4.38 1.70 31.48
N PRO A 198 -5.29 0.95 32.11
CA PRO A 198 -6.35 0.22 31.39
C PRO A 198 -7.19 1.09 30.45
N GLN A 199 -7.44 2.37 30.78
CA GLN A 199 -8.20 3.30 29.96
C GLN A 199 -7.49 3.76 28.68
N ASP A 200 -6.17 3.57 28.58
CA ASP A 200 -5.39 3.97 27.40
C ASP A 200 -5.38 2.89 26.33
N VAL A 201 -5.50 1.62 26.72
CA VAL A 201 -5.55 0.50 25.78
C VAL A 201 -6.86 0.55 24.98
N GLY A 202 -6.77 0.65 23.67
CA GLY A 202 -7.91 0.66 22.75
C GLY A 202 -8.34 -0.77 22.41
N TYR A 203 -7.44 -1.50 21.76
CA TYR A 203 -7.65 -2.86 21.27
C TYR A 203 -6.29 -3.56 21.07
N PHE A 204 -6.33 -4.87 20.81
CA PHE A 204 -5.16 -5.70 20.57
C PHE A 204 -5.03 -6.10 19.11
N HIS A 205 -3.79 -6.23 18.67
CA HIS A 205 -3.44 -7.02 17.49
C HIS A 205 -2.81 -8.35 17.88
N LEU A 206 -3.13 -9.37 17.07
CA LEU A 206 -2.62 -10.73 17.16
C LEU A 206 -2.20 -11.17 15.77
N ALA A 207 -0.92 -11.49 15.61
CA ALA A 207 -0.37 -11.89 14.33
C ALA A 207 0.74 -12.94 14.50
N GLY A 208 1.18 -13.49 13.37
CA GLY A 208 2.34 -14.38 13.30
C GLY A 208 3.59 -13.66 12.80
N HIS A 209 4.76 -14.21 13.14
CA HIS A 209 6.08 -13.69 12.73
C HIS A 209 6.98 -14.79 12.16
N SER A 210 7.98 -14.37 11.38
CA SER A 210 8.99 -15.23 10.79
C SER A 210 10.20 -15.36 11.70
N ASN A 211 10.73 -16.57 11.85
CA ASN A 211 12.01 -16.79 12.50
C ASN A 211 13.10 -16.95 11.42
N GLN A 212 14.02 -16.00 11.34
CA GLN A 212 15.15 -15.99 10.40
C GLN A 212 16.46 -16.45 11.06
N GLY A 213 16.35 -17.23 12.13
CA GLY A 213 17.47 -17.55 13.01
C GLY A 213 17.69 -16.41 13.99
N ASP A 214 18.65 -15.54 13.69
CA ASP A 214 19.19 -14.54 14.63
C ASP A 214 18.21 -13.39 14.93
N VAL A 215 17.08 -13.35 14.22
CA VAL A 215 16.08 -12.29 14.30
C VAL A 215 14.69 -12.85 14.02
N LEU A 216 13.70 -12.43 14.81
CA LEU A 216 12.30 -12.57 14.45
C LEU A 216 11.88 -11.38 13.62
N VAL A 217 11.26 -11.63 12.47
CA VAL A 217 10.77 -10.60 11.56
C VAL A 217 9.25 -10.59 11.57
N ASP A 218 8.71 -9.42 11.83
CA ASP A 218 7.30 -9.16 11.88
C ASP A 218 6.69 -9.19 10.48
N THR A 219 6.08 -10.32 10.13
CA THR A 219 5.69 -10.64 8.73
C THR A 219 4.18 -10.78 8.58
N HIS A 220 3.46 -11.03 9.67
CA HIS A 220 2.01 -11.18 9.70
C HIS A 220 1.52 -12.16 8.63
N ASP A 221 2.27 -13.23 8.37
CA ASP A 221 2.08 -14.09 7.20
C ASP A 221 1.68 -15.53 7.56
N ARG A 222 1.42 -15.79 8.83
CA ARG A 222 1.20 -17.14 9.36
C ARG A 222 0.35 -17.13 10.63
N PRO A 223 -0.14 -18.30 11.09
CA PRO A 223 -0.90 -18.41 12.33
C PRO A 223 -0.18 -17.82 13.54
N VAL A 224 -0.96 -17.37 14.52
CA VAL A 224 -0.45 -16.77 15.75
C VAL A 224 0.27 -17.85 16.57
N PRO A 225 1.54 -17.67 16.94
CA PRO A 225 2.31 -18.69 17.65
C PRO A 225 1.88 -18.79 19.12
N LYS A 226 2.21 -19.93 19.74
CA LYS A 226 1.78 -20.26 21.11
C LYS A 226 2.20 -19.20 22.13
N GLU A 227 3.39 -18.66 21.99
CA GLU A 227 3.98 -17.69 22.90
C GLU A 227 3.25 -16.34 22.84
N VAL A 228 2.80 -15.95 21.65
CA VAL A 228 1.96 -14.74 21.46
C VAL A 228 0.58 -14.96 22.07
N TRP A 229 -0.01 -16.16 21.94
CA TRP A 229 -1.24 -16.51 22.66
C TRP A 229 -1.08 -16.44 24.18
N GLU A 230 0.02 -16.97 24.72
CA GLU A 230 0.33 -16.91 26.16
C GLU A 230 0.46 -15.46 26.64
N LEU A 231 1.15 -14.61 25.88
CA LEU A 231 1.25 -13.18 26.18
C LEU A 231 -0.10 -12.45 26.05
N PHE A 232 -0.91 -12.78 25.04
CA PHE A 232 -2.26 -12.27 24.89
C PHE A 232 -3.13 -12.60 26.12
N GLY A 233 -3.01 -13.80 26.68
CA GLY A 233 -3.69 -14.16 27.93
C GLY A 233 -3.35 -13.23 29.08
N LYS A 234 -2.07 -12.84 29.21
CA LYS A 234 -1.61 -11.89 30.24
C LYS A 234 -2.14 -10.48 29.97
N ALA A 235 -2.08 -10.02 28.72
CA ALA A 235 -2.61 -8.72 28.32
C ALA A 235 -4.13 -8.63 28.55
N LYS A 236 -4.89 -9.66 28.14
CA LYS A 236 -6.33 -9.76 28.35
C LYS A 236 -6.72 -9.82 29.82
N ALA A 237 -5.91 -10.45 30.68
CA ALA A 237 -6.16 -10.43 32.12
C ALA A 237 -6.06 -9.02 32.73
N LEU A 238 -5.20 -8.16 32.17
CA LEU A 238 -5.06 -6.76 32.58
C LEU A 238 -6.10 -5.84 31.93
N PHE A 239 -6.51 -6.15 30.69
CA PHE A 239 -7.44 -5.34 29.90
C PHE A 239 -8.55 -6.22 29.27
N PRO A 240 -9.50 -6.73 30.10
CA PRO A 240 -10.44 -7.78 29.69
C PRO A 240 -11.44 -7.36 28.60
N ASP A 241 -11.88 -6.11 28.61
CA ASP A 241 -12.97 -5.62 27.73
C ASP A 241 -12.47 -5.03 26.39
N ARG A 242 -11.21 -5.29 26.02
CA ARG A 242 -10.61 -4.69 24.82
C ARG A 242 -10.78 -5.61 23.60
N PRO A 243 -11.18 -5.07 22.43
CA PRO A 243 -11.28 -5.87 21.22
C PRO A 243 -9.94 -6.51 20.87
N ALA A 244 -9.98 -7.68 20.23
CA ALA A 244 -8.79 -8.32 19.67
C ALA A 244 -8.99 -8.60 18.19
N ILE A 245 -8.05 -8.14 17.37
CA ILE A 245 -8.06 -8.29 15.92
C ILE A 245 -6.95 -9.25 15.55
N VAL A 246 -7.29 -10.27 14.75
CA VAL A 246 -6.27 -11.11 14.12
C VAL A 246 -5.84 -10.43 12.82
N GLU A 247 -4.56 -10.08 12.75
CA GLU A 247 -3.94 -9.48 11.59
C GLU A 247 -3.17 -10.52 10.77
N TRP A 248 -3.34 -10.44 9.45
CA TRP A 248 -2.70 -11.33 8.49
C TRP A 248 -2.50 -10.59 7.15
N ASP A 249 -1.27 -10.21 6.86
CA ASP A 249 -0.88 -9.32 5.75
C ASP A 249 -0.05 -10.01 4.66
N GLY A 250 0.80 -10.98 5.03
CA GLY A 250 1.53 -11.81 4.07
C GLY A 250 0.82 -13.14 3.85
N ASN A 251 1.03 -13.80 2.71
CA ASN A 251 0.51 -15.16 2.46
C ASN A 251 -0.97 -15.33 2.88
N ILE A 252 -1.81 -14.35 2.53
CA ILE A 252 -3.16 -14.19 3.08
C ILE A 252 -3.99 -15.47 2.79
N PRO A 253 -4.46 -16.17 3.83
CA PRO A 253 -5.15 -17.44 3.65
C PRO A 253 -6.61 -17.22 3.24
N ASP A 254 -7.29 -18.29 2.84
CA ASP A 254 -8.74 -18.26 2.64
C ASP A 254 -9.47 -17.79 3.91
N PHE A 255 -10.56 -17.06 3.74
CA PHE A 255 -11.28 -16.43 4.86
C PHE A 255 -11.68 -17.39 6.00
N PRO A 256 -12.14 -18.64 5.74
CA PRO A 256 -12.44 -19.59 6.82
C PRO A 256 -11.24 -19.94 7.71
N VAL A 257 -10.02 -19.89 7.18
CA VAL A 257 -8.79 -20.12 7.96
C VAL A 257 -8.51 -18.94 8.88
N LEU A 258 -8.62 -17.72 8.36
CA LEU A 258 -8.50 -16.48 9.15
C LEU A 258 -9.58 -16.43 10.25
N LEU A 259 -10.82 -16.79 9.92
CA LEU A 259 -11.91 -16.86 10.89
C LEU A 259 -11.63 -17.90 12.00
N ALA A 260 -11.09 -19.06 11.66
CA ALA A 260 -10.71 -20.07 12.65
C ALA A 260 -9.64 -19.55 13.62
N GLU A 261 -8.72 -18.71 13.15
CA GLU A 261 -7.72 -18.05 14.01
C GLU A 261 -8.36 -17.02 14.94
N CYS A 262 -9.32 -16.23 14.44
CA CYS A 262 -10.13 -15.30 15.25
C CYS A 262 -10.92 -16.03 16.35
N GLU A 263 -11.51 -17.18 16.02
CA GLU A 263 -12.24 -18.01 16.99
C GLU A 263 -11.32 -18.60 18.08
N LYS A 264 -10.03 -18.81 17.80
CA LYS A 264 -9.06 -19.13 18.86
C LYS A 264 -8.91 -17.99 19.86
N ALA A 265 -8.87 -16.74 19.41
CA ALA A 265 -8.83 -15.58 20.31
C ALA A 265 -10.09 -15.51 21.19
N ARG A 266 -11.27 -15.79 20.61
CA ARG A 266 -12.55 -15.85 21.33
C ARG A 266 -12.57 -16.96 22.39
N ALA A 267 -12.08 -18.13 22.04
CA ALA A 267 -11.98 -19.28 22.91
C ALA A 267 -10.84 -19.16 23.94
N TYR A 268 -9.90 -18.24 23.74
CA TYR A 268 -8.70 -18.18 24.56
C TYR A 268 -9.03 -17.90 26.03
N ARG A 269 -8.48 -18.71 26.92
CA ARG A 269 -8.61 -18.55 28.36
C ARG A 269 -7.21 -18.44 28.95
N PRO A 270 -6.91 -17.38 29.72
CA PRO A 270 -5.60 -17.23 30.31
C PRO A 270 -5.33 -18.41 31.24
N ASN A 271 -4.17 -19.05 31.08
CA ASN A 271 -3.74 -20.08 32.01
C ASN A 271 -3.13 -19.40 33.25
N PRO A 272 -3.74 -19.54 34.45
CA PRO A 272 -3.31 -18.83 35.65
C PRO A 272 -1.93 -19.27 36.18
N ASN A 273 -1.32 -20.33 35.61
CA ASN A 273 -0.06 -20.91 36.08
C ASN A 273 1.13 -20.70 35.11
N VAL A 274 1.00 -19.84 34.09
CA VAL A 274 2.12 -19.56 33.17
C VAL A 274 3.06 -18.56 33.84
N GLY A 275 4.30 -18.98 34.10
CA GLY A 275 5.37 -18.12 34.62
C GLY A 275 5.73 -16.98 33.65
N SER A 276 6.69 -16.13 34.03
CA SER A 276 7.20 -15.07 33.16
C SER A 276 7.63 -15.65 31.80
N VAL A 277 7.32 -14.97 30.69
CA VAL A 277 7.85 -15.39 29.37
C VAL A 277 9.35 -15.11 29.41
N THR A 278 10.16 -16.13 29.66
CA THR A 278 11.62 -16.03 29.63
C THR A 278 12.11 -16.29 28.22
N ALA A 279 13.11 -15.53 27.78
CA ALA A 279 13.79 -15.81 26.53
C ALA A 279 14.52 -17.17 26.64
N GLU A 280 13.89 -18.26 26.20
CA GLU A 280 14.65 -19.50 25.93
C GLU A 280 15.55 -19.26 24.72
N THR A 281 16.84 -19.56 24.90
CA THR A 281 17.87 -19.55 23.87
C THR A 281 17.65 -20.74 22.96
N ILE A 282 17.14 -20.50 21.75
CA ILE A 282 17.03 -21.55 20.71
C ILE A 282 18.34 -21.57 19.95
N GLU A 283 18.99 -22.73 19.84
CA GLU A 283 20.19 -22.89 19.03
C GLU A 283 19.87 -22.67 17.54
N LEU A 284 20.66 -21.78 16.94
CA LEU A 284 20.51 -21.25 15.61
C LEU A 284 21.22 -22.16 14.61
N THR A 285 20.47 -22.82 13.72
CA THR A 285 21.07 -23.58 12.62
C THR A 285 20.60 -23.08 11.27
N GLY A 286 21.56 -22.57 10.50
CA GLY A 286 21.54 -22.58 9.04
C GLY A 286 20.90 -21.37 8.38
N VAL A 287 21.71 -20.37 8.02
CA VAL A 287 21.35 -19.35 7.04
C VAL A 287 22.11 -19.60 5.74
N SER A 288 21.36 -19.81 4.65
CA SER A 288 21.90 -19.80 3.30
C SER A 288 22.23 -18.37 2.90
N ARG A 289 23.49 -18.15 2.50
CA ARG A 289 23.97 -16.88 1.96
C ARG A 289 23.65 -16.82 0.47
N SER A 290 22.78 -15.91 0.04
CA SER A 290 22.84 -15.37 -1.32
C SER A 290 21.91 -14.16 -1.48
N ASN A 291 22.52 -12.97 -1.54
CA ASN A 291 22.52 -12.07 -2.70
C ASN A 291 22.80 -10.64 -2.23
N ALA A 292 23.83 -10.04 -2.82
CA ALA A 292 24.29 -8.71 -2.50
C ALA A 292 23.28 -7.69 -3.05
N ILE A 293 22.21 -7.46 -2.29
CA ILE A 293 21.40 -6.25 -2.43
C ILE A 293 22.28 -5.09 -1.95
N ASN A 294 22.30 -4.00 -2.71
CA ASN A 294 23.25 -2.89 -2.63
C ASN A 294 23.14 -2.13 -1.29
N TYR A 295 23.72 -2.72 -0.24
CA TYR A 295 23.68 -2.26 1.15
C TYR A 295 24.15 -0.81 1.29
N SER A 296 25.12 -0.40 0.48
CA SER A 296 25.65 0.96 0.43
C SER A 296 24.60 2.01 0.07
N GLN A 297 23.59 1.70 -0.75
CA GLN A 297 22.62 2.70 -1.21
C GLN A 297 21.50 2.96 -0.22
N PHE A 298 20.86 1.92 0.34
CA PHE A 298 19.96 2.09 1.49
C PHE A 298 20.69 2.81 2.62
N PHE A 299 21.96 2.44 2.84
CA PHE A 299 22.76 3.10 3.83
C PHE A 299 22.94 4.60 3.51
N GLU A 300 23.45 4.98 2.35
CA GLU A 300 23.69 6.38 1.96
C GLU A 300 22.42 7.23 1.84
N GLN A 301 21.31 6.64 1.40
CA GLN A 301 20.08 7.37 1.08
C GLN A 301 19.07 7.41 2.24
N ILE A 302 19.03 6.35 3.06
CA ILE A 302 18.01 6.11 4.09
C ILE A 302 18.62 5.94 5.50
N VAL A 303 19.93 5.75 5.67
CA VAL A 303 20.56 5.54 7.01
C VAL A 303 21.57 6.63 7.37
N ARG A 304 22.43 7.04 6.45
CA ARG A 304 23.49 8.05 6.63
C ARG A 304 22.96 9.47 6.87
N PRO A 305 21.89 9.94 6.20
CA PRO A 305 21.28 11.24 6.52
C PRO A 305 20.73 11.32 7.95
N PHE A 306 20.65 10.18 8.65
CA PHE A 306 20.13 10.03 10.00
C PHE A 306 21.23 9.89 11.07
N GLY A 307 22.49 10.19 10.71
CA GLY A 307 23.62 10.21 11.64
C GLY A 307 24.19 8.84 12.00
N ILE A 308 23.74 7.77 11.34
CA ILE A 308 24.30 6.42 11.48
C ILE A 308 25.44 6.30 10.46
N GLU A 309 26.68 6.08 10.90
CA GLU A 309 27.86 5.91 10.02
C GLU A 309 27.98 4.47 9.48
N GLU A 310 28.62 4.29 8.31
CA GLU A 310 28.72 3.04 7.50
C GLU A 310 29.16 1.79 8.28
N ASN A 311 29.78 1.98 9.45
CA ASN A 311 30.23 0.92 10.35
C ASN A 311 29.22 0.54 11.46
N GLY A 312 28.04 1.19 11.52
CA GLY A 312 26.88 0.77 12.33
C GLY A 312 26.98 0.89 13.86
N THR A 313 27.99 1.55 14.42
CA THR A 313 28.28 1.47 15.88
C THR A 313 28.43 2.80 16.61
N ARG A 314 27.77 3.88 16.18
CA ARG A 314 27.53 5.02 17.09
C ARG A 314 26.03 5.22 17.30
N ASN A 315 25.63 5.23 18.56
CA ASN A 315 24.29 5.49 19.09
C ASN A 315 23.27 4.34 18.98
N LEU A 316 23.68 3.10 18.64
CA LEU A 316 22.82 1.90 18.69
C LEU A 316 23.35 0.89 19.72
N LYS A 317 22.49 0.44 20.65
CA LYS A 317 22.91 -0.49 21.74
C LYS A 317 23.55 -1.77 21.18
N GLY A 318 24.80 -2.03 21.51
CA GLY A 318 25.54 -3.19 20.98
C GLY A 318 25.12 -4.54 21.57
N ASP A 319 24.88 -4.60 22.89
CA ASP A 319 24.60 -5.86 23.60
C ASP A 319 23.09 -6.15 23.63
N ARG A 320 22.62 -6.89 22.63
CA ARG A 320 21.23 -7.35 22.50
C ARG A 320 21.18 -8.78 21.96
N PRO A 321 20.05 -9.50 22.15
CA PRO A 321 19.87 -10.83 21.55
C PRO A 321 20.12 -10.82 20.04
N THR A 322 19.59 -9.83 19.31
CA THR A 322 19.88 -9.61 17.90
C THR A 322 20.89 -8.47 17.74
N PRO A 323 22.03 -8.70 17.05
CA PRO A 323 22.98 -7.63 16.74
C PRO A 323 22.38 -6.52 15.88
N ALA A 324 22.73 -5.26 16.16
CA ALA A 324 22.19 -4.11 15.42
C ALA A 324 22.46 -4.18 13.90
N THR A 325 23.57 -4.77 13.47
CA THR A 325 23.90 -5.00 12.05
C THR A 325 22.95 -5.99 11.39
N THR A 326 22.51 -7.04 12.11
CA THR A 326 21.47 -7.96 11.64
C THR A 326 20.13 -7.24 11.58
N GLY A 327 19.79 -6.44 12.59
CA GLY A 327 18.55 -5.67 12.58
C GLY A 327 18.44 -4.65 11.45
N LEU A 328 19.53 -3.92 11.14
CA LEU A 328 19.57 -3.01 9.99
C LEU A 328 19.38 -3.75 8.64
N LYS A 329 19.81 -5.01 8.53
CA LYS A 329 19.55 -5.82 7.32
C LYS A 329 18.06 -6.09 7.14
N VAL A 330 17.29 -6.21 8.21
CA VAL A 330 15.84 -6.42 8.12
C VAL A 330 15.17 -5.22 7.44
N TYR A 331 15.40 -4.00 7.93
CA TYR A 331 14.83 -2.80 7.33
C TYR A 331 15.29 -2.57 5.88
N ASN A 332 16.57 -2.83 5.59
CA ASN A 332 17.07 -2.74 4.22
C ASN A 332 16.37 -3.74 3.29
N HIS A 333 16.29 -5.00 3.72
CA HIS A 333 15.67 -6.04 2.92
C HIS A 333 14.17 -5.79 2.73
N ALA A 334 13.46 -5.40 3.79
CA ALA A 334 12.04 -5.09 3.76
C ALA A 334 11.71 -3.93 2.81
N TYR A 335 12.54 -2.87 2.79
CA TYR A 335 12.38 -1.75 1.84
C TYR A 335 12.40 -2.23 0.38
N PHE A 336 13.43 -3.00 0.01
CA PHE A 336 13.57 -3.48 -1.37
C PHE A 336 12.51 -4.51 -1.73
N LEU A 337 12.25 -5.48 -0.85
CA LEU A 337 11.21 -6.49 -1.07
C LEU A 337 9.85 -5.86 -1.26
N ARG A 338 9.46 -4.89 -0.41
CA ARG A 338 8.15 -4.23 -0.50
C ARG A 338 7.99 -3.47 -1.82
N LEU A 339 9.05 -2.85 -2.33
CA LEU A 339 9.02 -2.19 -3.63
C LEU A 339 8.99 -3.21 -4.78
N GLU A 340 9.75 -4.29 -4.68
CA GLU A 340 9.76 -5.38 -5.66
C GLU A 340 8.40 -6.08 -5.76
N GLU A 341 7.79 -6.43 -4.62
CA GLU A 341 6.45 -7.04 -4.54
C GLU A 341 5.38 -6.13 -5.16
N VAL A 342 5.39 -4.85 -4.82
CA VAL A 342 4.46 -3.87 -5.40
C VAL A 342 4.65 -3.73 -6.91
N LEU A 343 5.91 -3.71 -7.38
CA LEU A 343 6.20 -3.63 -8.80
C LEU A 343 5.80 -4.92 -9.51
N LEU A 344 5.95 -6.09 -8.88
CA LEU A 344 5.49 -7.36 -9.42
C LEU A 344 3.98 -7.37 -9.62
N ASP A 345 3.21 -6.83 -8.66
CA ASP A 345 1.75 -6.69 -8.76
C ASP A 345 1.33 -5.72 -9.90
N TYR A 346 2.14 -4.68 -10.16
CA TYR A 346 1.86 -3.72 -11.22
C TYR A 346 2.34 -4.17 -12.60
N TYR A 347 3.33 -5.06 -12.67
CA TYR A 347 4.01 -5.47 -13.89
C TYR A 347 4.17 -7.01 -14.03
N PRO A 348 3.09 -7.81 -13.86
CA PRO A 348 3.18 -9.26 -13.91
C PRO A 348 3.63 -9.82 -15.27
N ALA A 349 3.22 -9.22 -16.38
CA ALA A 349 3.62 -9.64 -17.72
C ALA A 349 5.08 -9.28 -18.02
N LEU A 350 5.54 -8.11 -17.57
CA LEU A 350 6.96 -7.78 -17.59
C LEU A 350 7.78 -8.82 -16.80
N ALA A 351 7.36 -9.14 -15.58
CA ALA A 351 8.03 -10.13 -14.74
C ALA A 351 8.04 -11.53 -15.37
N PHE A 352 6.95 -11.93 -16.04
CA PHE A 352 6.89 -13.18 -16.79
C PHE A 352 7.93 -13.22 -17.91
N ILE A 353 8.06 -12.15 -18.69
CA ILE A 353 9.00 -12.08 -19.82
C ILE A 353 10.46 -12.02 -19.36
N THR A 354 10.75 -11.29 -18.28
CA THR A 354 12.12 -11.15 -17.77
C THR A 354 12.55 -12.29 -16.85
N GLU A 355 11.63 -13.18 -16.49
CA GLU A 355 11.78 -14.20 -15.45
C GLU A 355 12.09 -13.58 -14.07
N GLU A 356 12.03 -14.39 -13.00
CA GLU A 356 12.17 -13.90 -11.62
C GLU A 356 13.51 -13.17 -11.37
N GLU A 357 14.62 -13.75 -11.83
CA GLU A 357 15.95 -13.18 -11.63
C GLU A 357 16.16 -11.89 -12.44
N GLY A 358 15.70 -11.86 -13.70
CA GLY A 358 15.78 -10.68 -14.54
C GLY A 358 14.88 -9.56 -14.05
N PHE A 359 13.66 -9.88 -13.59
CA PHE A 359 12.74 -8.88 -13.03
C PHE A 359 13.35 -8.19 -11.81
N ARG A 360 13.91 -8.97 -10.88
CA ARG A 360 14.57 -8.43 -9.70
C ARG A 360 15.78 -7.55 -10.05
N TYR A 361 16.58 -7.96 -11.02
CA TYR A 361 17.70 -7.14 -11.51
C TYR A 361 17.19 -5.81 -12.10
N LEU A 362 16.15 -5.88 -12.93
CA LEU A 362 15.53 -4.71 -13.55
C LEU A 362 14.96 -3.73 -12.51
N VAL A 363 14.23 -4.23 -11.52
CA VAL A 363 13.70 -3.42 -10.41
C VAL A 363 14.82 -2.74 -9.64
N ALA A 364 15.89 -3.47 -9.31
CA ALA A 364 17.04 -2.90 -8.61
C ALA A 364 17.69 -1.75 -9.42
N ALA A 365 17.93 -1.95 -10.72
CA ALA A 365 18.49 -0.93 -11.60
C ALA A 365 17.55 0.28 -11.75
N TYR A 366 16.25 0.05 -11.86
CA TYR A 366 15.24 1.10 -11.94
C TYR A 366 15.21 1.96 -10.67
N LEU A 367 15.16 1.33 -9.48
CA LEU A 367 15.08 2.04 -8.20
C LEU A 367 16.36 2.82 -7.86
N GLU A 368 17.50 2.43 -8.45
CA GLU A 368 18.75 3.19 -8.36
C GLU A 368 18.64 4.55 -9.08
N VAL A 369 17.99 4.59 -10.24
CA VAL A 369 17.84 5.80 -11.06
C VAL A 369 16.59 6.61 -10.68
N CYS A 370 15.51 5.93 -10.33
CA CYS A 370 14.19 6.49 -10.05
C CYS A 370 13.70 6.07 -8.65
N PRO A 371 14.36 6.50 -7.56
CA PRO A 371 13.91 6.16 -6.22
C PRO A 371 12.52 6.76 -5.94
N PRO A 372 11.64 6.04 -5.23
CA PRO A 372 10.30 6.53 -4.93
C PRO A 372 10.34 7.84 -4.13
N MET A 373 9.48 8.77 -4.52
CA MET A 373 9.35 10.08 -3.90
C MET A 373 7.93 10.24 -3.35
N GLY A 374 7.80 10.34 -2.02
CA GLY A 374 6.51 10.46 -1.33
C GLY A 374 6.02 9.16 -0.69
N SER A 375 4.82 9.20 -0.10
CA SER A 375 4.27 8.11 0.73
C SER A 375 3.56 7.00 -0.03
N SER A 376 3.18 7.24 -1.28
CA SER A 376 2.40 6.29 -2.07
C SER A 376 3.30 5.28 -2.79
N LEU A 377 3.22 4.00 -2.41
CA LEU A 377 3.89 2.90 -3.11
C LEU A 377 3.50 2.80 -4.59
N LYS A 378 2.26 3.19 -4.95
CA LYS A 378 1.85 3.33 -6.36
C LYS A 378 2.80 4.22 -7.15
N ALA A 379 3.27 5.32 -6.58
CA ALA A 379 4.12 6.27 -7.30
C ALA A 379 5.49 5.65 -7.68
N ALA A 380 5.94 4.61 -6.97
CA ALA A 380 7.15 3.89 -7.29
C ALA A 380 7.10 3.23 -8.68
N GLY A 381 5.92 2.79 -9.14
CA GLY A 381 5.79 2.12 -10.43
C GLY A 381 5.85 3.07 -11.62
N ALA A 382 5.45 4.33 -11.47
CA ALA A 382 5.10 5.21 -12.60
C ALA A 382 6.24 5.49 -13.59
N GLY A 383 7.50 5.47 -13.12
CA GLY A 383 8.66 5.78 -13.95
C GLY A 383 9.23 4.59 -14.72
N LEU A 384 8.84 3.35 -14.40
CA LEU A 384 9.43 2.14 -14.98
C LEU A 384 9.29 2.06 -16.51
N PRO A 385 8.14 2.41 -17.12
CA PRO A 385 8.00 2.39 -18.58
C PRO A 385 8.97 3.35 -19.28
N ASP A 386 9.12 4.57 -18.76
CA ASP A 386 10.02 5.58 -19.32
C ASP A 386 11.49 5.22 -19.08
N PHE A 387 11.81 4.61 -17.94
CA PHE A 387 13.15 4.09 -17.67
C PHE A 387 13.60 3.09 -18.74
N LEU A 388 12.75 2.10 -19.03
CA LEU A 388 13.02 1.07 -20.05
C LEU A 388 13.12 1.65 -21.47
N LYS A 389 12.31 2.67 -21.80
CA LYS A 389 12.31 3.29 -23.12
C LYS A 389 13.52 4.19 -23.38
N ASN A 390 14.07 4.81 -22.33
CA ASN A 390 15.09 5.85 -22.47
C ASN A 390 16.52 5.40 -22.10
N LEU A 391 16.71 4.28 -21.40
CA LEU A 391 18.03 3.84 -20.91
C LEU A 391 18.48 2.50 -21.48
N LEU A 392 18.97 2.53 -22.72
CA LEU A 392 19.56 1.35 -23.38
C LEU A 392 20.96 0.97 -22.87
N SER A 393 21.63 1.81 -22.06
CA SER A 393 23.05 1.64 -21.70
C SER A 393 23.35 1.35 -20.24
N GLU A 394 22.35 1.42 -19.34
CA GLU A 394 22.57 1.24 -17.89
C GLU A 394 22.18 -0.15 -17.37
N VAL A 395 21.53 -0.97 -18.19
CA VAL A 395 21.09 -2.32 -17.84
C VAL A 395 22.00 -3.33 -18.55
N ASP A 396 23.00 -3.86 -17.84
CA ASP A 396 23.95 -4.87 -18.36
C ASP A 396 23.40 -6.29 -18.12
N TYR A 397 22.18 -6.51 -18.57
CA TYR A 397 21.49 -7.81 -18.49
C TYR A 397 20.78 -8.10 -19.81
N ASP A 398 20.99 -9.30 -20.34
CA ASP A 398 20.33 -9.76 -21.56
C ASP A 398 19.00 -10.44 -21.21
N PHE A 399 17.90 -9.74 -21.43
CA PHE A 399 16.55 -10.26 -21.21
C PHE A 399 16.03 -11.13 -22.37
N GLY A 400 16.83 -11.35 -23.42
CA GLY A 400 16.40 -12.09 -24.61
C GLY A 400 15.39 -11.34 -25.49
N VAL A 401 15.02 -10.11 -25.14
CA VAL A 401 14.12 -9.22 -25.91
C VAL A 401 14.62 -7.76 -25.86
N PRO A 402 14.29 -6.93 -26.86
CA PRO A 402 14.65 -5.51 -26.85
C PRO A 402 14.04 -4.76 -25.65
N LEU A 403 14.80 -3.87 -25.02
CA LEU A 403 14.29 -3.04 -23.90
C LEU A 403 13.07 -2.19 -24.29
N LEU A 404 12.94 -1.79 -25.55
CA LEU A 404 11.74 -1.10 -26.05
C LEU A 404 10.48 -1.96 -25.97
N VAL A 405 10.58 -3.28 -26.19
CA VAL A 405 9.47 -4.21 -26.00
C VAL A 405 9.06 -4.24 -24.53
N LEU A 406 10.02 -4.35 -23.63
CA LEU A 406 9.77 -4.32 -22.18
C LEU A 406 9.13 -3.00 -21.76
N GLY A 407 9.62 -1.87 -22.27
CA GLY A 407 9.09 -0.54 -21.98
C GLY A 407 7.67 -0.33 -22.52
N ASP A 408 7.35 -0.87 -23.70
CA ASP A 408 5.99 -0.83 -24.25
C ASP A 408 5.02 -1.72 -23.46
N LEU A 409 5.46 -2.92 -23.07
CA LEU A 409 4.67 -3.82 -22.22
C LEU A 409 4.42 -3.18 -20.85
N ALA A 410 5.47 -2.65 -20.21
CA ALA A 410 5.35 -1.92 -18.95
C ALA A 410 4.41 -0.72 -19.06
N ALA A 411 4.43 0.04 -20.16
CA ALA A 411 3.49 1.14 -20.36
C ALA A 411 2.03 0.66 -20.37
N LEU A 412 1.76 -0.48 -21.01
CA LEU A 412 0.44 -1.10 -21.08
C LEU A 412 -0.07 -1.55 -19.70
N GLU A 413 0.79 -2.21 -18.92
CA GLU A 413 0.48 -2.61 -17.55
C GLU A 413 0.34 -1.43 -16.59
N TRP A 414 1.16 -0.39 -16.75
CA TRP A 414 1.00 0.81 -15.93
C TRP A 414 -0.34 1.51 -16.18
N ALA A 415 -0.76 1.60 -17.44
CA ALA A 415 -2.08 2.14 -17.78
C ALA A 415 -3.24 1.30 -17.22
N ARG A 416 -3.07 -0.02 -17.09
CA ARG A 416 -4.00 -0.89 -16.35
C ARG A 416 -4.15 -0.43 -14.90
N VAL A 417 -3.04 -0.24 -14.20
CA VAL A 417 -3.02 0.26 -12.80
C VAL A 417 -3.69 1.62 -12.69
N GLU A 418 -3.39 2.54 -13.61
CA GLU A 418 -3.98 3.87 -13.61
C GLU A 418 -5.49 3.86 -13.89
N ALA A 419 -5.94 3.14 -14.92
CA ALA A 419 -7.36 3.03 -15.25
C ALA A 419 -8.15 2.35 -14.13
N TYR A 420 -7.55 1.34 -13.49
CA TYR A 420 -8.17 0.62 -12.38
C TYR A 420 -8.36 1.51 -11.15
N THR A 421 -7.35 2.32 -10.80
CA THR A 421 -7.35 3.17 -9.60
C THR A 421 -7.94 4.56 -9.81
N ALA A 422 -8.27 4.95 -11.04
CA ALA A 422 -8.81 6.27 -11.36
C ALA A 422 -10.19 6.54 -10.73
N ASP A 423 -10.43 7.82 -10.44
CA ASP A 423 -11.69 8.32 -9.88
C ASP A 423 -12.88 8.07 -10.83
N ILE A 424 -14.02 7.69 -10.25
CA ILE A 424 -15.29 7.41 -10.92
C ILE A 424 -16.25 8.61 -10.92
N ASN A 425 -15.95 9.67 -10.15
CA ASN A 425 -16.91 10.76 -9.94
C ASN A 425 -16.96 11.77 -11.10
N ALA A 426 -16.10 11.61 -12.12
CA ALA A 426 -16.16 12.44 -13.31
C ALA A 426 -17.50 12.24 -14.05
N ALA A 427 -18.15 13.34 -14.42
CA ALA A 427 -19.43 13.32 -15.11
C ALA A 427 -19.25 12.81 -16.55
N LYS A 428 -19.68 11.58 -16.80
CA LYS A 428 -19.67 10.97 -18.13
C LYS A 428 -20.52 11.76 -19.10
N LEU A 429 -20.05 11.85 -20.34
CA LEU A 429 -20.89 12.26 -21.44
C LEU A 429 -21.79 11.08 -21.84
N THR A 430 -23.11 11.29 -21.91
CA THR A 430 -24.07 10.27 -22.35
C THR A 430 -24.61 10.59 -23.75
N PRO A 431 -25.12 9.59 -24.49
CA PRO A 431 -25.77 9.83 -25.78
C PRO A 431 -26.92 10.84 -25.71
N GLU A 432 -27.65 10.89 -24.59
CA GLU A 432 -28.73 11.85 -24.35
C GLU A 432 -28.21 13.27 -24.24
N LEU A 433 -27.08 13.46 -23.54
CA LEU A 433 -26.42 14.76 -23.43
C LEU A 433 -25.93 15.25 -24.80
N ILE A 434 -25.32 14.36 -25.59
CA ILE A 434 -24.87 14.67 -26.95
C ILE A 434 -26.04 15.13 -27.83
N LYS A 435 -27.17 14.42 -27.78
CA LYS A 435 -28.38 14.78 -28.55
C LYS A 435 -28.98 16.12 -28.13
N ALA A 436 -28.74 16.57 -26.90
CA ALA A 436 -29.24 17.84 -26.38
C ALA A 436 -28.35 19.04 -26.75
N PHE A 437 -27.21 18.85 -27.42
CA PHE A 437 -26.30 19.94 -27.80
C PHE A 437 -26.94 20.84 -28.86
N SER A 438 -26.90 22.15 -28.62
CA SER A 438 -27.29 23.15 -29.60
C SER A 438 -26.19 23.33 -30.66
N PRO A 439 -26.51 23.88 -31.85
CA PRO A 439 -25.50 24.16 -32.89
C PRO A 439 -24.32 25.00 -32.37
N ALA A 440 -24.60 26.04 -31.57
CA ALA A 440 -23.56 26.87 -30.96
C ALA A 440 -22.69 26.13 -29.92
N MET A 441 -23.24 25.10 -29.26
CA MET A 441 -22.48 24.27 -28.33
C MET A 441 -21.46 23.39 -29.08
N TRP A 442 -21.83 22.89 -30.26
CA TRP A 442 -20.93 22.09 -31.09
C TRP A 442 -19.67 22.84 -31.56
N GLU A 443 -19.73 24.16 -31.68
CA GLU A 443 -18.60 25.00 -32.09
C GLU A 443 -17.55 25.17 -30.97
N THR A 444 -17.94 25.00 -29.71
CA THR A 444 -17.10 25.32 -28.54
C THR A 444 -16.89 24.15 -27.58
N VAL A 445 -17.63 23.06 -27.78
CA VAL A 445 -17.51 21.89 -26.92
C VAL A 445 -16.13 21.24 -27.10
N GLN A 446 -15.52 20.93 -25.97
CA GLN A 446 -14.33 20.11 -25.86
C GLN A 446 -14.74 18.77 -25.27
N PHE A 447 -14.04 17.73 -25.69
CA PHE A 447 -14.19 16.40 -25.13
C PHE A 447 -12.89 16.03 -24.43
N LYS A 448 -13.00 15.30 -23.34
CA LYS A 448 -11.86 14.74 -22.62
C LYS A 448 -12.09 13.27 -22.40
N LEU A 449 -11.00 12.50 -22.32
CA LEU A 449 -11.09 11.14 -21.84
C LEU A 449 -11.51 11.14 -20.37
N MET A 450 -12.33 10.15 -20.01
CA MET A 450 -12.60 9.87 -18.60
C MET A 450 -11.28 9.53 -17.89
N PRO A 451 -11.11 9.87 -16.60
CA PRO A 451 -9.91 9.51 -15.84
C PRO A 451 -9.61 7.99 -15.84
N THR A 452 -10.65 7.18 -16.00
CA THR A 452 -10.60 5.71 -16.11
C THR A 452 -10.15 5.20 -17.47
N VAL A 453 -9.82 6.08 -18.42
CA VAL A 453 -9.33 5.74 -19.76
C VAL A 453 -7.92 6.28 -19.93
N LYS A 454 -7.02 5.43 -20.42
CA LYS A 454 -5.61 5.73 -20.62
C LYS A 454 -5.24 5.39 -22.05
N ARG A 455 -4.69 6.36 -22.78
CA ARG A 455 -4.17 6.16 -24.13
C ARG A 455 -2.68 5.87 -24.06
N ILE A 456 -2.22 4.92 -24.87
CA ILE A 456 -0.83 4.50 -24.91
C ILE A 456 -0.38 4.38 -26.36
N ALA A 457 0.86 4.79 -26.62
CA ALA A 457 1.55 4.55 -27.87
C ALA A 457 2.74 3.62 -27.61
N CYS A 458 2.83 2.57 -28.41
CA CYS A 458 3.87 1.56 -28.37
C CYS A 458 4.61 1.50 -29.71
N SER A 459 5.90 1.21 -29.65
CA SER A 459 6.75 0.92 -30.81
C SER A 459 6.53 -0.51 -31.32
N PHE A 460 6.11 -1.42 -30.44
CA PHE A 460 5.79 -2.81 -30.74
C PHE A 460 4.31 -3.16 -30.48
N ASP A 461 3.80 -4.14 -31.22
CA ASP A 461 2.50 -4.76 -30.93
C ASP A 461 2.63 -5.74 -29.75
N VAL A 462 2.50 -5.20 -28.54
CA VAL A 462 2.64 -5.93 -27.27
C VAL A 462 1.30 -6.39 -26.67
N LEU A 463 0.16 -5.98 -27.24
CA LEU A 463 -1.15 -6.37 -26.71
C LEU A 463 -1.40 -7.89 -26.79
N PRO A 464 -1.05 -8.59 -27.90
CA PRO A 464 -1.15 -10.04 -27.95
C PRO A 464 -0.26 -10.76 -26.93
N VAL A 465 0.90 -10.18 -26.58
CA VAL A 465 1.80 -10.73 -25.55
C VAL A 465 1.11 -10.68 -24.19
N LEU A 466 0.55 -9.51 -23.83
CA LEU A 466 -0.17 -9.33 -22.58
C LEU A 466 -1.36 -10.29 -22.46
N HIS A 467 -2.18 -10.40 -23.52
CA HIS A 467 -3.32 -11.30 -23.52
C HIS A 467 -2.92 -12.78 -23.45
N ALA A 468 -1.81 -13.20 -24.08
CA ALA A 468 -1.35 -14.58 -23.95
C ALA A 468 -0.99 -14.89 -22.50
N ILE A 469 -0.26 -14.00 -21.83
CA ILE A 469 0.12 -14.15 -20.43
C ILE A 469 -1.10 -14.18 -19.51
N ASP A 470 -2.06 -13.27 -19.70
CA ASP A 470 -3.31 -13.24 -18.92
C ASP A 470 -4.13 -14.54 -19.06
N ASN A 471 -4.02 -15.23 -20.20
CA ASN A 471 -4.70 -16.51 -20.46
C ASN A 471 -3.84 -17.73 -20.12
N GLU A 472 -2.69 -17.55 -19.46
CA GLU A 472 -1.71 -18.60 -19.14
C GLU A 472 -1.16 -19.34 -20.39
N ASP A 473 -1.16 -18.66 -21.54
CA ASP A 473 -0.60 -19.15 -22.80
C ASP A 473 0.83 -18.64 -23.02
N MET A 474 1.62 -19.36 -23.83
CA MET A 474 2.95 -18.91 -24.23
C MET A 474 2.86 -17.77 -25.26
N PRO A 475 3.39 -16.57 -24.97
CA PRO A 475 3.34 -15.45 -25.90
C PRO A 475 4.24 -15.67 -27.12
N SER A 476 3.78 -15.17 -28.27
CA SER A 476 4.63 -15.08 -29.47
C SER A 476 5.50 -13.81 -29.42
N PRO A 477 6.67 -13.80 -30.06
CA PRO A 477 7.51 -12.60 -30.13
C PRO A 477 6.73 -11.41 -30.71
N PRO A 478 6.76 -10.23 -30.05
CA PRO A 478 6.01 -9.06 -30.52
C PRO A 478 6.58 -8.53 -31.83
N VAL A 479 5.71 -7.99 -32.66
CA VAL A 479 6.06 -7.45 -33.98
C VAL A 479 6.34 -5.96 -33.84
N GLU A 480 7.42 -5.47 -34.47
CA GLU A 480 7.70 -4.03 -34.57
C GLU A 480 6.60 -3.37 -35.40
N SER A 481 5.77 -2.56 -34.74
CA SER A 481 4.61 -1.92 -35.32
C SER A 481 4.18 -0.79 -34.40
N ALA A 482 4.19 0.45 -34.90
CA ALA A 482 3.69 1.61 -34.18
C ALA A 482 2.20 1.43 -33.88
N SER A 483 1.89 1.03 -32.66
CA SER A 483 0.56 0.57 -32.24
C SER A 483 0.03 1.48 -31.14
N ASN A 484 -1.26 1.80 -31.21
CA ASN A 484 -1.91 2.68 -30.26
C ASN A 484 -3.05 1.94 -29.57
N TYR A 485 -3.19 2.14 -28.27
CA TYR A 485 -4.20 1.47 -27.46
C TYR A 485 -4.95 2.46 -26.58
N ILE A 486 -6.18 2.10 -26.23
CA ILE A 486 -6.78 2.54 -24.96
C ILE A 486 -6.84 1.37 -23.98
N VAL A 487 -6.58 1.67 -22.72
CA VAL A 487 -6.86 0.82 -21.58
C VAL A 487 -7.90 1.54 -20.74
N TYR A 488 -8.98 0.85 -20.38
CA TYR A 488 -10.04 1.48 -19.60
C TYR A 488 -10.74 0.53 -18.65
N ARG A 489 -11.26 1.10 -17.57
CA ARG A 489 -12.14 0.39 -16.64
C ARG A 489 -13.60 0.76 -16.90
N ASN A 490 -14.44 -0.25 -17.11
CA ASN A 490 -15.88 -0.06 -17.27
C ASN A 490 -16.63 0.00 -15.92
N ASP A 491 -17.94 0.18 -15.98
CA ASP A 491 -18.81 0.33 -14.80
C ASP A 491 -18.98 -0.94 -13.98
N SER A 492 -18.66 -2.09 -14.56
CA SER A 492 -18.59 -3.38 -13.85
C SER A 492 -17.22 -3.65 -13.23
N PHE A 493 -16.34 -2.64 -13.21
CA PHE A 493 -14.94 -2.74 -12.78
C PHE A 493 -14.07 -3.68 -13.63
N ALA A 494 -14.54 -4.10 -14.81
CA ALA A 494 -13.72 -4.87 -15.74
C ALA A 494 -12.74 -3.94 -16.44
N LEU A 495 -11.49 -4.39 -16.49
CA LEU A 495 -10.41 -3.73 -17.20
C LEU A 495 -10.38 -4.27 -18.64
N LEU A 496 -10.25 -3.37 -19.61
CA LEU A 496 -10.39 -3.67 -21.02
C LEU A 496 -9.36 -2.90 -21.83
N GLU A 497 -8.78 -3.57 -22.81
CA GLU A 497 -7.84 -3.02 -23.77
C GLU A 497 -8.45 -3.01 -25.16
N GLN A 498 -8.14 -1.97 -25.93
CA GLN A 498 -8.54 -1.88 -27.34
C GLN A 498 -7.42 -1.26 -28.16
N ALA A 499 -7.06 -1.93 -29.26
CA ALA A 499 -6.26 -1.35 -30.32
C ALA A 499 -7.05 -0.25 -31.05
N LEU A 500 -6.39 0.88 -31.28
CA LEU A 500 -6.92 2.02 -31.99
C LEU A 500 -6.38 2.03 -33.42
N ASP A 501 -7.27 2.29 -34.37
CA ASP A 501 -6.81 2.68 -35.70
C ASP A 501 -6.17 4.08 -35.68
N GLU A 502 -5.50 4.45 -36.77
CA GLU A 502 -4.80 5.73 -36.89
C GLU A 502 -5.75 6.94 -36.68
N ARG A 503 -6.99 6.85 -37.17
CA ARG A 503 -7.96 7.93 -37.05
C ARG A 503 -8.44 8.07 -35.62
N GLU A 504 -8.74 6.96 -34.95
CA GLU A 504 -9.15 6.93 -33.55
C GLU A 504 -8.05 7.47 -32.64
N SER A 505 -6.80 7.01 -32.82
CA SER A 505 -5.65 7.47 -32.03
C SER A 505 -5.45 8.97 -32.14
N ARG A 506 -5.49 9.51 -33.37
CA ARG A 506 -5.35 10.95 -33.63
C ARG A 506 -6.48 11.76 -33.01
N LEU A 507 -7.72 11.27 -33.12
CA LEU A 507 -8.90 11.97 -32.59
C LEU A 507 -8.86 12.04 -31.06
N LEU A 508 -8.52 10.92 -30.40
CA LEU A 508 -8.38 10.87 -28.94
C LEU A 508 -7.21 11.74 -28.45
N ALA A 509 -6.07 11.73 -29.14
CA ALA A 509 -4.94 12.60 -28.82
C ALA A 509 -5.30 14.09 -28.95
N ALA A 510 -6.11 14.46 -29.95
CA ALA A 510 -6.60 15.82 -30.10
C ALA A 510 -7.51 16.22 -28.93
N PHE A 511 -8.43 15.35 -28.51
CA PHE A 511 -9.31 15.58 -27.37
C PHE A 511 -8.55 15.72 -26.04
N GLU A 512 -7.53 14.88 -25.81
CA GLU A 512 -6.62 15.06 -24.67
C GLU A 512 -5.93 16.44 -24.68
N GLY A 513 -5.57 16.94 -25.87
CA GLY A 513 -5.00 18.28 -26.07
C GLY A 513 -6.00 19.44 -25.93
N GLY A 514 -7.28 19.16 -25.68
CA GLY A 514 -8.33 20.18 -25.56
C GLY A 514 -8.86 20.70 -26.91
N ALA A 515 -8.67 19.95 -27.99
CA ALA A 515 -9.19 20.28 -29.30
C ALA A 515 -10.74 20.34 -29.28
N THR A 516 -11.30 21.29 -30.05
CA THR A 516 -12.73 21.31 -30.35
C THR A 516 -13.08 20.26 -31.41
N LEU A 517 -14.38 20.03 -31.65
CA LEU A 517 -14.82 19.18 -32.75
C LEU A 517 -14.29 19.67 -34.11
N ILE A 518 -14.21 20.98 -34.30
CA ILE A 518 -13.73 21.60 -35.55
C ILE A 518 -12.24 21.30 -35.74
N ASP A 519 -11.44 21.54 -34.71
CA ASP A 519 -9.99 21.24 -34.72
C ASP A 519 -9.74 19.76 -35.04
N ALA A 520 -10.56 18.88 -34.47
CA ALA A 520 -10.48 17.43 -34.69
C ALA A 520 -10.86 17.03 -36.13
N CYS A 521 -11.85 17.71 -36.74
CA CYS A 521 -12.18 17.54 -38.16
C CYS A 521 -11.04 18.00 -39.06
N ASP A 522 -10.47 19.18 -38.79
CA ASP A 522 -9.37 19.75 -39.58
C ASP A 522 -8.12 18.86 -39.50
N LEU A 523 -7.83 18.30 -38.32
CA LEU A 523 -6.73 17.36 -38.13
C LEU A 523 -6.89 16.09 -38.99
N LEU A 524 -8.10 15.53 -39.10
CA LEU A 524 -8.33 14.39 -39.99
C LEU A 524 -8.28 14.78 -41.49
N ASN A 525 -8.62 16.02 -41.84
CA ASN A 525 -8.60 16.51 -43.22
C ASN A 525 -7.20 16.64 -43.83
N GLU A 526 -6.19 17.02 -43.03
CA GLU A 526 -4.81 17.22 -43.51
C GLU A 526 -4.18 15.97 -44.19
N GLN A 527 -4.69 14.76 -43.89
CA GLN A 527 -4.23 13.52 -44.51
C GLN A 527 -5.04 13.08 -45.74
N VAL A 528 -6.32 13.47 -45.85
CA VAL A 528 -7.25 12.93 -46.86
C VAL A 528 -7.44 13.88 -48.06
N GLY A 529 -6.97 15.13 -47.94
CA GLY A 529 -6.89 16.06 -49.07
C GLY A 529 -8.22 16.64 -49.58
N PHE A 530 -9.37 16.25 -49.02
CA PHE A 530 -10.69 16.82 -49.31
C PHE A 530 -11.62 16.76 -48.09
N TYR A 531 -12.43 17.81 -47.91
CA TYR A 531 -13.54 17.86 -46.96
C TYR A 531 -14.62 16.85 -47.38
N ASP A 532 -14.85 15.81 -46.58
CA ASP A 532 -15.89 14.81 -46.83
C ASP A 532 -16.94 14.86 -45.71
N SER A 533 -18.21 15.07 -46.05
CA SER A 533 -19.36 14.97 -45.13
C SER A 533 -19.42 13.64 -44.36
N ASN A 534 -18.76 12.60 -44.85
CA ASN A 534 -18.59 11.33 -44.14
C ASN A 534 -17.71 11.44 -42.89
N GLN A 535 -16.83 12.45 -42.77
CA GLN A 535 -15.96 12.61 -41.60
C GLN A 535 -16.70 13.12 -40.36
N ILE A 536 -17.57 14.12 -40.53
CA ILE A 536 -18.43 14.60 -39.43
C ILE A 536 -19.32 13.46 -38.94
N THR A 537 -19.87 12.68 -39.89
CA THR A 537 -20.67 11.49 -39.58
C THR A 537 -19.86 10.44 -38.84
N TYR A 538 -18.62 10.21 -39.24
CA TYR A 538 -17.68 9.30 -38.57
C TYR A 538 -17.38 9.75 -37.13
N ILE A 539 -16.99 11.01 -36.94
CA ILE A 539 -16.67 11.55 -35.61
C ILE A 539 -17.90 11.51 -34.71
N ALA A 540 -19.07 11.92 -35.20
CA ALA A 540 -20.33 11.83 -34.46
C ALA A 540 -20.65 10.38 -34.05
N GLY A 541 -20.44 9.42 -34.96
CA GLY A 541 -20.59 7.99 -34.66
C GLY A 541 -19.65 7.51 -33.56
N ARG A 542 -18.36 7.88 -33.62
CA ARG A 542 -17.36 7.56 -32.58
C ARG A 542 -17.72 8.20 -31.24
N LEU A 543 -18.16 9.47 -31.22
CA LEU A 543 -18.58 10.16 -30.00
C LEU A 543 -19.76 9.46 -29.32
N VAL A 544 -20.76 9.00 -30.10
CA VAL A 544 -21.87 8.22 -29.56
C VAL A 544 -21.36 6.89 -28.98
N GLU A 545 -20.57 6.12 -29.73
CA GLU A 545 -20.02 4.84 -29.25
C GLU A 545 -19.18 5.01 -27.98
N TRP A 546 -18.28 5.98 -27.94
CA TRP A 546 -17.44 6.26 -26.78
C TRP A 546 -18.26 6.75 -25.58
N SER A 547 -19.35 7.50 -25.81
CA SER A 547 -20.26 7.92 -24.74
C SER A 547 -21.07 6.74 -24.17
N GLU A 548 -21.54 5.80 -25.00
CA GLU A 548 -22.24 4.59 -24.57
C GLU A 548 -21.34 3.71 -23.71
N ARG A 549 -20.05 3.66 -24.05
CA ARG A 549 -19.02 2.91 -23.32
C ARG A 549 -18.45 3.67 -22.12
N GLY A 550 -18.87 4.92 -21.91
CA GLY A 550 -18.41 5.75 -20.79
C GLY A 550 -16.92 6.13 -20.88
N LEU A 551 -16.38 6.33 -22.08
CA LEU A 551 -14.96 6.62 -22.30
C LEU A 551 -14.63 8.12 -22.27
N ILE A 552 -15.63 8.98 -22.51
CA ILE A 552 -15.45 10.41 -22.68
C ILE A 552 -16.32 11.23 -21.73
N MET A 553 -15.83 12.41 -21.40
CA MET A 553 -16.52 13.46 -20.67
C MET A 553 -16.42 14.79 -21.43
N ARG A 554 -17.14 15.79 -20.94
CA ARG A 554 -17.10 17.16 -21.46
C ARG A 554 -16.13 18.03 -20.67
#